data_AF-A0A1T4UIV4-F1
#
_entry.id   AF-A0A1T4UIV4-F1
#
_cell.length_a   1.000
_cell.length_b   1.000
_cell.length_c   1.000
_cell.angle_alpha   90.00
_cell.angle_beta   90.00
_cell.angle_gamma   90.00
#
_symmetry.space_group_name_H-M   'P 1'
#
loop_
_entity.id
_entity.type
_entity.pdbx_description
1 polymer ?
#
loop_
_entity_poly.entity_id
_entity_poly.type
_entity_poly.pdbx_seq_one_letter_code
_entity_poly.pdbx_strand_id
1 'polypeptide(L)'
;MSEYHERQYRLAREREIAARQVRQTTQEYADRYEAILSDVLAQGLEEFVQSDYIRLRNQLNNLQRDLHNDPFRSREISISIGQAIHALPRNARSIRKEVEHAEYQAYVAALKEKEEKERRHKSHLLSVWQQELLNWNDKLSLNAVLRELNELHATLFSNERNVSEDNIITALRNLKVKAEQRAHRRREQINKQSQKEASAELAQVISEDIVKNLSQEKALGLTEQLELVRINTNDEPEKSQELLNEISKQMDTAIEEEAVRREMVKAVYKSLQEAGFHVQKPKLVKDEVLIAASRPAGNRALFQIDLDGQCTYKFDNYKGQTCQKDIQQVLPKLTDIYGVDLSDAHVLWSNPDDEDAEMKPIPSQTQRMNK
;
A
#
# COMPACT_ATOMS: atom_id res chain seq x y z
N MET A 1 15.41 -119.26 59.40
CA MET A 1 15.38 -118.00 58.60
C MET A 1 14.99 -116.89 59.56
N SER A 2 15.89 -115.96 59.86
CA SER A 2 15.76 -114.98 60.97
C SER A 2 14.66 -113.95 60.72
N GLU A 3 13.90 -113.55 61.75
CA GLU A 3 12.89 -112.46 61.72
C GLU A 3 13.40 -111.17 61.05
N TYR A 4 14.71 -110.93 61.10
CA TYR A 4 15.38 -109.84 60.40
C TYR A 4 15.21 -109.93 58.87
N HIS A 5 15.35 -111.11 58.28
CA HIS A 5 15.21 -111.31 56.83
C HIS A 5 13.77 -111.12 56.36
N GLU A 6 12.78 -111.55 57.16
CA GLU A 6 11.37 -111.31 56.86
C GLU A 6 10.97 -109.84 56.99
N ARG A 7 11.57 -109.11 57.93
CA ARG A 7 11.39 -107.66 58.06
C ARG A 7 12.02 -106.91 56.89
N GLN A 8 13.24 -107.28 56.47
CA GLN A 8 13.89 -106.68 55.29
C GLN A 8 13.11 -106.97 54.00
N TYR A 9 12.58 -108.18 53.85
CA TYR A 9 11.76 -108.55 52.69
C TYR A 9 10.43 -107.78 52.64
N ARG A 10 9.74 -107.62 53.78
CA ARG A 10 8.53 -106.79 53.88
C ARG A 10 8.82 -105.33 53.51
N LEU A 11 9.88 -104.75 54.06
CA LEU A 11 10.31 -103.38 53.76
C LEU A 11 10.71 -103.20 52.29
N ALA A 12 11.37 -104.18 51.68
CA ALA A 12 11.72 -104.15 50.26
C ALA A 12 10.47 -104.21 49.37
N ARG A 13 9.52 -105.09 49.69
CA ARG A 13 8.24 -105.20 48.96
C ARG A 13 7.37 -103.96 49.09
N GLU A 14 7.30 -103.36 50.28
CA GLU A 14 6.62 -102.09 50.52
C GLU A 14 7.26 -100.95 49.73
N ARG A 15 8.60 -100.88 49.68
CA ARG A 15 9.33 -99.92 48.85
C ARG A 15 9.09 -100.12 47.36
N GLU A 16 9.01 -101.36 46.88
CA GLU A 16 8.69 -101.65 45.47
C GLU A 16 7.26 -101.23 45.10
N ILE A 17 6.28 -101.48 45.96
CA ILE A 17 4.89 -101.06 45.75
C ILE A 17 4.80 -99.53 45.74
N ALA A 18 5.45 -98.86 46.71
CA ALA A 18 5.53 -97.40 46.76
C ALA A 18 6.25 -96.83 45.52
N ALA A 19 7.35 -97.45 45.08
CA ALA A 19 8.09 -97.06 43.89
C ALA A 19 7.26 -97.17 42.61
N ARG A 20 6.41 -98.20 42.48
CA ARG A 20 5.47 -98.34 41.35
C ARG A 20 4.41 -97.24 41.35
N GLN A 21 3.82 -96.94 42.50
CA GLN A 21 2.83 -95.86 42.64
C GLN A 21 3.44 -94.49 42.35
N VAL A 22 4.63 -94.21 42.90
CA VAL A 22 5.37 -92.98 42.64
C VAL A 22 5.75 -92.87 41.16
N ARG A 23 6.18 -93.97 40.53
CA ARG A 23 6.46 -93.99 39.09
C ARG A 23 5.23 -93.64 38.25
N GLN A 24 4.10 -94.27 38.51
CA GLN A 24 2.86 -94.03 37.75
C GLN A 24 2.39 -92.58 37.90
N THR A 25 2.31 -92.08 39.14
CA THR A 25 1.90 -90.70 39.40
C THR A 25 2.87 -89.68 38.81
N THR A 26 4.18 -89.91 38.91
CA THR A 26 5.20 -89.02 38.34
C THR A 26 5.19 -89.05 36.80
N GLN A 27 4.88 -90.19 36.17
CA GLN A 27 4.68 -90.27 34.72
C GLN A 27 3.51 -89.38 34.27
N GLU A 28 2.37 -89.44 34.97
CA GLU A 28 1.21 -88.59 34.64
C GLU A 28 1.52 -87.09 34.78
N TYR A 29 2.39 -86.70 35.72
CA TYR A 29 2.87 -85.31 35.81
C TYR A 29 3.83 -84.97 34.67
N ALA A 30 4.74 -85.87 34.32
CA ALA A 30 5.68 -85.68 33.21
C ALA A 30 4.95 -85.50 31.87
N ASP A 31 3.93 -86.32 31.58
CA ASP A 31 3.12 -86.22 30.37
C ASP A 31 2.35 -84.89 30.31
N ARG A 32 1.82 -84.43 31.47
CA ARG A 32 1.18 -83.11 31.58
C ARG A 32 2.16 -81.96 31.36
N TYR A 33 3.37 -82.06 31.90
CA TYR A 33 4.42 -81.06 31.69
C TYR A 33 4.87 -81.01 30.24
N GLU A 34 5.00 -82.17 29.58
CA GLU A 34 5.30 -82.25 28.16
C GLU A 34 4.20 -81.61 27.32
N ALA A 35 2.93 -81.86 27.62
CA ALA A 35 1.81 -81.22 26.95
C ALA A 35 1.88 -79.68 27.09
N ILE A 36 2.16 -79.15 28.29
CA ILE A 36 2.29 -77.70 28.52
C ILE A 36 3.47 -77.11 27.74
N LEU A 37 4.64 -77.75 27.77
CA LEU A 37 5.80 -77.27 27.00
C LEU A 37 5.56 -77.34 25.48
N SER A 38 4.84 -78.36 25.01
CA SER A 38 4.46 -78.48 23.60
C SER A 38 3.44 -77.41 23.19
N ASP A 39 2.51 -77.04 24.07
CA ASP A 39 1.55 -75.95 23.83
C ASP A 39 2.24 -74.58 23.76
N VAL A 40 3.24 -74.35 24.62
CA VAL A 40 4.09 -73.13 24.57
C VAL A 40 4.83 -73.04 23.24
N LEU A 41 5.39 -74.15 22.74
CA LEU A 41 6.01 -74.19 21.40
C LEU A 41 4.99 -73.94 20.28
N ALA A 42 3.84 -74.62 20.33
CA ALA A 42 2.81 -74.52 19.31
C ALA A 42 2.25 -73.09 19.19
N GLN A 43 2.20 -72.35 20.30
CA GLN A 43 1.78 -70.95 20.34
C GLN A 43 2.91 -69.95 19.98
N GLY A 44 4.13 -70.42 19.69
CA GLY A 44 5.29 -69.57 19.42
C GLY A 44 5.74 -68.74 20.62
N LEU A 45 5.37 -69.14 21.84
CA LEU A 45 5.66 -68.40 23.06
C LEU A 45 7.09 -68.61 23.57
N GLU A 46 7.84 -69.54 22.96
CA GLU A 46 9.24 -69.83 23.29
C GLU A 46 10.16 -68.62 23.13
N GLU A 47 9.94 -67.80 22.09
CA GLU A 47 10.77 -66.62 21.80
C GLU A 47 10.86 -65.65 22.99
N PHE A 48 9.78 -65.58 23.78
CA PHE A 48 9.69 -64.67 24.93
C PHE A 48 10.27 -65.26 26.22
N VAL A 49 10.52 -66.58 26.29
CA VAL A 49 11.03 -67.24 27.51
C VAL A 49 12.03 -68.36 27.20
N GLN A 50 12.91 -68.11 26.24
CA GLN A 50 13.83 -69.11 25.68
C GLN A 50 14.71 -69.78 26.75
N SER A 51 15.25 -69.01 27.70
CA SER A 51 16.13 -69.52 28.75
C SER A 51 15.42 -70.45 29.75
N ASP A 52 14.22 -70.09 30.20
CA ASP A 52 13.44 -70.94 31.12
C ASP A 52 12.87 -72.16 30.40
N TYR A 53 12.45 -72.01 29.14
CA TYR A 53 11.97 -73.11 28.31
C TYR A 53 13.04 -74.21 28.16
N ILE A 54 14.27 -73.83 27.74
CA ILE A 54 15.39 -74.76 27.59
C ILE A 54 15.74 -75.43 28.92
N ARG A 55 15.79 -74.66 30.02
CA ARG A 55 16.08 -75.20 31.36
C ARG A 55 15.04 -76.24 31.77
N LEU A 56 13.76 -75.92 31.68
CA LEU A 56 12.66 -76.80 32.09
C LEU A 56 12.55 -78.03 31.18
N ARG A 57 12.79 -77.90 29.88
CA ARG A 57 12.85 -79.03 28.94
C ARG A 57 13.99 -79.99 29.29
N ASN A 58 15.18 -79.47 29.62
CA ASN A 58 16.31 -80.29 30.06
C ASN A 58 16.02 -81.00 31.39
N GLN A 59 15.38 -80.33 32.36
CA GLN A 59 15.00 -80.95 33.63
C GLN A 59 13.90 -82.02 33.46
N LEU A 60 12.94 -81.81 32.57
CA LEU A 60 11.92 -82.81 32.23
C LEU A 60 12.54 -84.05 31.55
N ASN A 61 13.49 -83.85 30.62
CA ASN A 61 14.22 -84.95 30.00
C ASN A 61 15.02 -85.77 31.03
N ASN A 62 15.64 -85.11 32.01
CA ASN A 62 16.35 -85.78 33.10
C ASN A 62 15.39 -86.56 34.02
N LEU A 63 14.24 -85.97 34.36
CA LEU A 63 13.17 -86.64 35.12
C LEU A 63 12.69 -87.92 34.43
N GLN A 64 12.41 -87.86 33.12
CA GLN A 64 11.94 -89.01 32.33
C GLN A 64 12.99 -90.12 32.25
N ARG A 65 14.30 -89.77 32.15
CA ARG A 65 15.40 -90.75 32.18
C ARG A 65 15.55 -91.42 33.54
N ASP A 66 15.47 -90.64 34.62
CA ASP A 66 15.66 -91.14 35.98
C ASP A 66 14.47 -91.95 36.50
N LEU A 67 13.28 -91.83 35.89
CA LEU A 67 12.04 -92.46 36.34
C LEU A 67 12.12 -94.01 36.36
N HIS A 68 12.96 -94.59 35.50
CA HIS A 68 13.20 -96.03 35.46
C HIS A 68 14.19 -96.51 36.54
N ASN A 69 15.13 -95.66 36.95
CA ASN A 69 16.23 -96.02 37.86
C ASN A 69 15.95 -95.60 39.31
N ASP A 70 15.39 -94.41 39.53
CA ASP A 70 15.07 -93.85 40.84
C ASP A 70 13.75 -93.05 40.81
N PRO A 71 12.61 -93.70 41.09
CA PRO A 71 11.30 -93.04 41.07
C PRO A 71 11.15 -91.93 42.12
N PHE A 72 11.85 -92.02 43.25
CA PHE A 72 11.72 -91.03 44.33
C PHE A 72 12.44 -89.73 43.97
N ARG A 73 13.63 -89.83 43.37
CA ARG A 73 14.35 -88.66 42.83
C ARG A 73 13.61 -87.98 41.69
N SER A 74 13.01 -88.74 40.76
CA SER A 74 12.16 -88.16 39.70
C SER A 74 10.96 -87.40 40.26
N ARG A 75 10.37 -87.88 41.36
CA ARG A 75 9.28 -87.16 42.05
C ARG A 75 9.75 -85.82 42.63
N GLU A 76 10.94 -85.77 43.23
CA GLU A 76 11.51 -84.51 43.75
C GLU A 76 11.76 -83.50 42.63
N ILE A 77 12.34 -83.96 41.51
CA ILE A 77 12.53 -83.12 40.32
C ILE A 77 11.17 -82.63 39.81
N SER A 78 10.17 -83.51 39.70
CA SER A 78 8.80 -83.18 39.29
C SER A 78 8.19 -82.05 40.12
N ILE A 79 8.32 -82.15 41.45
CA ILE A 79 7.81 -81.14 42.39
C ILE A 79 8.55 -79.81 42.20
N SER A 80 9.88 -79.85 42.03
CA SER A 80 10.70 -78.65 41.87
C SER A 80 10.40 -77.85 40.58
N ILE A 81 10.10 -78.54 39.48
CA ILE A 81 9.84 -77.90 38.18
C ILE A 81 8.37 -77.58 37.95
N GLY A 82 7.45 -78.23 38.67
CA GLY A 82 6.01 -78.15 38.41
C GLY A 82 5.46 -76.73 38.46
N GLN A 83 5.82 -75.95 39.48
CA GLN A 83 5.39 -74.55 39.59
C GLN A 83 5.90 -73.71 38.41
N ALA A 84 7.17 -73.88 38.04
CA ALA A 84 7.78 -73.13 36.95
C ALA A 84 7.17 -73.49 35.59
N ILE A 85 6.87 -74.78 35.34
CA ILE A 85 6.22 -75.25 34.11
C ILE A 85 4.80 -74.70 34.00
N HIS A 86 4.02 -74.69 35.09
CA HIS A 86 2.68 -74.12 35.08
C HIS A 86 2.66 -72.59 34.97
N ALA A 87 3.67 -71.89 35.49
CA ALA A 87 3.79 -70.44 35.37
C ALA A 87 4.30 -69.99 33.99
N LEU A 88 5.05 -70.85 33.28
CA LEU A 88 5.72 -70.52 32.02
C LEU A 88 4.78 -69.95 30.94
N PRO A 89 3.61 -70.56 30.62
CA PRO A 89 2.71 -69.99 29.61
C PRO A 89 2.17 -68.62 30.00
N ARG A 90 1.90 -68.40 31.29
CA ARG A 90 1.40 -67.11 31.79
C ARG A 90 2.48 -66.03 31.65
N ASN A 91 3.71 -66.34 32.03
CA ASN A 91 4.84 -65.42 31.90
C ASN A 91 5.16 -65.10 30.43
N ALA A 92 5.14 -66.12 29.57
CA ALA A 92 5.36 -65.92 28.14
C ALA A 92 4.30 -65.01 27.51
N ARG A 93 3.02 -65.22 27.85
CA ARG A 93 1.92 -64.37 27.40
C ARG A 93 2.00 -62.94 27.94
N SER A 94 2.43 -62.75 29.20
CA SER A 94 2.61 -61.41 29.75
C SER A 94 3.76 -60.67 29.07
N ILE A 95 4.90 -61.34 28.87
CA ILE A 95 6.06 -60.75 28.17
C ILE A 95 5.69 -60.40 26.73
N ARG A 96 5.03 -61.32 26.00
CA ARG A 96 4.53 -61.05 24.65
C ARG A 96 3.65 -59.81 24.60
N LYS A 97 2.70 -59.69 25.52
CA LYS A 97 1.80 -58.53 25.61
C LYS A 97 2.56 -57.23 25.88
N GLU A 98 3.60 -57.27 26.71
CA GLU A 98 4.45 -56.10 27.00
C GLU A 98 5.28 -55.69 25.78
N VAL A 99 5.88 -56.65 25.07
CA VAL A 99 6.65 -56.40 23.84
C VAL A 99 5.74 -55.82 22.75
N GLU A 100 4.62 -56.47 22.46
CA GLU A 100 3.64 -55.97 21.46
C GLU A 100 3.14 -54.56 21.82
N HIS A 101 2.93 -54.28 23.11
CA HIS A 101 2.53 -52.95 23.55
C HIS A 101 3.64 -51.91 23.37
N ALA A 102 4.88 -52.24 23.70
CA ALA A 102 6.03 -51.36 23.50
C ALA A 102 6.28 -51.06 22.02
N GLU A 103 6.18 -52.06 21.14
CA GLU A 103 6.29 -51.89 19.69
C GLU A 103 5.19 -50.99 19.14
N TYR A 104 3.94 -51.21 19.57
CA TYR A 104 2.81 -50.35 19.19
C TYR A 104 3.02 -48.91 19.66
N GLN A 105 3.47 -48.70 20.90
CA GLN A 105 3.79 -47.37 21.43
C GLN A 105 4.91 -46.69 20.64
N ALA A 106 5.99 -47.41 20.32
CA ALA A 106 7.10 -46.91 19.52
C ALA A 106 6.64 -46.53 18.09
N TYR A 107 5.79 -47.35 17.48
CA TYR A 107 5.18 -47.06 16.18
C TYR A 107 4.34 -45.79 16.21
N VAL A 108 3.46 -45.65 17.21
CA VAL A 108 2.62 -44.45 17.38
C VAL A 108 3.48 -43.21 17.66
N ALA A 109 4.54 -43.33 18.47
CA ALA A 109 5.47 -42.24 18.74
C ALA A 109 6.21 -41.79 17.47
N ALA A 110 6.68 -42.75 16.65
CA ALA A 110 7.35 -42.47 15.39
C ALA A 110 6.41 -41.78 14.37
N LEU A 111 5.13 -42.16 14.32
CA LEU A 111 4.13 -41.47 13.50
C LEU A 111 3.93 -40.02 13.96
N LYS A 112 3.75 -39.80 15.27
CA LYS A 112 3.61 -38.45 15.84
C LYS A 112 4.82 -37.58 15.57
N GLU A 113 6.03 -38.13 15.68
CA GLU A 113 7.26 -37.38 15.41
C GLU A 113 7.34 -36.96 13.93
N LYS A 114 6.93 -37.83 13.00
CA LYS A 114 6.86 -37.50 11.57
C LYS A 114 5.85 -36.37 11.32
N GLU A 115 4.63 -36.50 11.85
CA GLU A 115 3.59 -35.46 11.74
C GLU A 115 4.04 -34.12 12.34
N GLU A 116 4.72 -34.14 13.48
CA GLU A 116 5.28 -32.93 14.11
C GLU A 116 6.36 -32.29 13.25
N LYS A 117 7.27 -33.08 12.66
CA LYS A 117 8.30 -32.58 11.75
C LYS A 117 7.68 -31.89 10.53
N GLU A 118 6.68 -32.52 9.92
CA GLU A 118 5.94 -31.93 8.80
C GLU A 118 5.22 -30.63 9.19
N ARG A 119 4.58 -30.61 10.37
CA ARG A 119 3.91 -29.41 10.88
C ARG A 119 4.90 -28.28 11.13
N ARG A 120 6.05 -28.57 11.75
CA ARG A 120 7.13 -27.59 11.99
C ARG A 120 7.67 -27.05 10.68
N HIS A 121 7.95 -27.92 9.71
CA HIS A 121 8.42 -27.52 8.38
C HIS A 121 7.41 -26.60 7.68
N LYS A 122 6.13 -26.97 7.63
CA LYS A 122 5.06 -26.12 7.07
C LYS A 122 4.96 -24.78 7.79
N SER A 123 5.03 -24.76 9.11
CA SER A 123 4.99 -23.52 9.89
C SER A 123 6.20 -22.62 9.62
N HIS A 124 7.37 -23.21 9.38
CA HIS A 124 8.58 -22.46 9.03
C HIS A 124 8.43 -21.82 7.64
N LEU A 125 7.98 -22.56 6.64
CA LEU A 125 7.72 -22.01 5.30
C LEU A 125 6.69 -20.87 5.33
N LEU A 126 5.63 -21.00 6.15
CA LEU A 126 4.66 -19.92 6.36
C LEU A 126 5.30 -18.69 7.02
N SER A 127 6.23 -18.88 7.96
CA SER A 127 6.95 -17.76 8.58
C SER A 127 7.85 -17.01 7.58
N VAL A 128 8.55 -17.75 6.71
CA VAL A 128 9.37 -17.17 5.62
C VAL A 128 8.49 -16.40 4.65
N TRP A 129 7.36 -16.97 4.24
CA TRP A 129 6.36 -16.29 3.41
C TRP A 129 5.88 -14.98 4.03
N GLN A 130 5.51 -14.99 5.32
CA GLN A 130 5.04 -13.79 6.03
C GLN A 130 6.14 -12.72 6.14
N GLN A 131 7.37 -13.11 6.46
CA GLN A 131 8.49 -12.17 6.54
C GLN A 131 8.77 -11.50 5.19
N GLU A 132 8.74 -12.26 4.10
CA GLU A 132 8.91 -11.71 2.76
C GLU A 132 7.76 -10.76 2.38
N LEU A 133 6.53 -11.03 2.79
CA LEU A 133 5.40 -10.10 2.59
C LEU A 133 5.52 -8.83 3.44
N LEU A 134 6.04 -8.92 4.67
CA LEU A 134 6.28 -7.74 5.51
C LEU A 134 7.33 -6.80 4.90
N ASN A 135 8.26 -7.34 4.10
CA ASN A 135 9.25 -6.55 3.37
C ASN A 135 8.66 -5.76 2.18
N TRP A 136 7.35 -5.84 1.95
CA TRP A 136 6.64 -5.07 0.91
C TRP A 136 6.04 -3.79 1.51
N ASN A 137 6.80 -2.71 1.41
CA ASN A 137 6.39 -1.42 1.98
C ASN A 137 5.26 -0.74 1.18
N ASP A 138 5.12 -1.03 -0.11
CA ASP A 138 4.11 -0.39 -0.97
C ASP A 138 2.78 -1.15 -0.98
N LYS A 139 1.73 -0.49 -0.46
CA LYS A 139 0.37 -1.05 -0.45
C LYS A 139 -0.26 -1.13 -1.84
N LEU A 140 0.11 -0.21 -2.74
CA LEU A 140 -0.43 -0.20 -4.10
C LEU A 140 0.11 -1.37 -4.92
N SER A 141 1.41 -1.67 -4.79
CA SER A 141 2.02 -2.83 -5.43
C SER A 141 1.40 -4.13 -4.92
N LEU A 142 1.22 -4.28 -3.61
CA LEU A 142 0.59 -5.46 -3.03
C LEU A 142 -0.84 -5.67 -3.59
N ASN A 143 -1.66 -4.61 -3.59
CA ASN A 143 -3.03 -4.67 -4.10
C ASN A 143 -3.08 -5.09 -5.58
N ALA A 144 -2.16 -4.57 -6.40
CA ALA A 144 -2.11 -4.87 -7.83
C ALA A 144 -1.88 -6.36 -8.16
N VAL A 145 -1.46 -7.17 -7.19
CA VAL A 145 -1.09 -8.58 -7.41
C VAL A 145 -1.72 -9.53 -6.38
N LEU A 146 -2.70 -9.08 -5.59
CA LEU A 146 -3.37 -9.92 -4.57
C LEU A 146 -3.88 -11.26 -5.13
N ARG A 147 -4.45 -11.26 -6.33
CA ARG A 147 -4.95 -12.49 -6.96
C ARG A 147 -3.82 -13.48 -7.26
N GLU A 148 -2.75 -13.03 -7.91
CA GLU A 148 -1.62 -13.91 -8.26
C GLU A 148 -0.88 -14.36 -6.98
N LEU A 149 -0.85 -13.52 -5.94
CA LEU A 149 -0.30 -13.89 -4.63
C LEU A 149 -1.10 -15.01 -3.97
N ASN A 150 -2.44 -14.95 -4.02
CA ASN A 150 -3.30 -16.01 -3.50
C ASN A 150 -3.17 -17.31 -4.32
N GLU A 151 -3.05 -17.21 -5.64
CA GLU A 151 -2.79 -18.36 -6.53
C GLU A 151 -1.42 -18.98 -6.24
N LEU A 152 -0.40 -18.15 -6.02
CA LEU A 152 0.96 -18.59 -5.68
C LEU A 152 1.00 -19.25 -4.30
N HIS A 153 0.30 -18.68 -3.31
CA HIS A 153 0.12 -19.31 -2.01
C HIS A 153 -0.59 -20.66 -2.15
N ALA A 154 -1.70 -20.72 -2.90
CA ALA A 154 -2.40 -21.98 -3.13
C ALA A 154 -1.46 -23.01 -3.76
N THR A 155 -0.76 -22.69 -4.84
CA THR A 155 0.11 -23.64 -5.56
C THR A 155 1.31 -24.13 -4.76
N LEU A 156 1.93 -23.28 -3.93
CA LEU A 156 3.06 -23.67 -3.08
C LEU A 156 2.62 -24.53 -1.89
N PHE A 157 1.43 -24.28 -1.33
CA PHE A 157 0.97 -24.98 -0.13
C PHE A 157 -0.06 -26.08 -0.41
N SER A 158 -0.53 -26.26 -1.66
CA SER A 158 -1.54 -27.26 -2.03
C SER A 158 -1.00 -28.66 -2.34
N ASN A 159 0.31 -28.82 -2.55
CA ASN A 159 0.87 -30.08 -3.05
C ASN A 159 2.08 -30.58 -2.24
N GLU A 160 2.20 -31.91 -2.14
CA GLU A 160 3.30 -32.73 -1.58
C GLU A 160 4.69 -32.48 -2.21
N ARG A 161 4.87 -31.40 -2.98
CA ARG A 161 6.18 -31.02 -3.49
C ARG A 161 7.00 -30.46 -2.33
N ASN A 162 8.24 -30.93 -2.20
CA ASN A 162 9.24 -30.32 -1.31
C ASN A 162 9.50 -28.88 -1.77
N VAL A 163 8.70 -27.94 -1.27
CA VAL A 163 8.91 -26.52 -1.48
C VAL A 163 10.07 -26.07 -0.60
N SER A 164 11.16 -25.65 -1.24
CA SER A 164 12.28 -25.02 -0.56
C SER A 164 11.98 -23.56 -0.26
N GLU A 165 12.63 -23.02 0.77
CA GLU A 165 12.63 -21.59 1.12
C GLU A 165 13.04 -20.73 -0.08
N ASP A 166 14.07 -21.15 -0.82
CA ASP A 166 14.54 -20.45 -2.03
C ASP A 166 13.46 -20.33 -3.11
N ASN A 167 12.61 -21.34 -3.25
CA ASN A 167 11.52 -21.31 -4.22
C ASN A 167 10.48 -20.26 -3.83
N ILE A 168 10.17 -20.12 -2.53
CA ILE A 168 9.27 -19.08 -2.02
C ILE A 168 9.85 -17.70 -2.28
N ILE A 169 11.12 -17.49 -1.89
CA ILE A 169 11.79 -16.19 -2.00
C ILE A 169 11.90 -15.75 -3.46
N THR A 170 12.33 -16.64 -4.35
CA THR A 170 12.47 -16.32 -5.79
C THR A 170 11.12 -16.02 -6.44
N ALA A 171 10.09 -16.80 -6.13
CA ALA A 171 8.74 -16.60 -6.65
C ALA A 171 8.15 -15.25 -6.17
N LEU A 172 8.30 -14.93 -4.88
CA LEU A 172 7.86 -13.65 -4.32
C LEU A 172 8.65 -12.46 -4.88
N ARG A 173 9.98 -12.57 -5.06
CA ARG A 173 10.78 -11.50 -5.69
C ARG A 173 10.34 -11.20 -7.12
N ASN A 174 10.10 -12.24 -7.93
CA ASN A 174 9.61 -12.06 -9.30
C ASN A 174 8.23 -11.38 -9.33
N LEU A 175 7.36 -11.75 -8.40
CA LEU A 175 6.03 -11.16 -8.24
C LEU A 175 6.13 -9.70 -7.76
N LYS A 176 7.09 -9.38 -6.88
CA LYS A 176 7.39 -8.01 -6.40
C LYS A 176 7.76 -7.07 -7.53
N VAL A 177 8.66 -7.49 -8.42
CA VAL A 177 9.07 -6.65 -9.56
C VAL A 177 7.87 -6.34 -10.47
N LYS A 178 7.02 -7.32 -10.75
CA LYS A 178 5.78 -7.11 -11.52
C LYS A 178 4.81 -6.17 -10.81
N ALA A 179 4.67 -6.33 -9.49
CA ALA A 179 3.82 -5.52 -8.64
C ALA A 179 4.25 -4.05 -8.66
N GLU A 180 5.54 -3.78 -8.48
CA GLU A 180 6.13 -2.43 -8.50
C GLU A 180 5.96 -1.75 -9.86
N GLN A 181 6.16 -2.48 -10.96
CA GLN A 181 5.94 -1.96 -12.31
C GLN A 181 4.46 -1.59 -12.55
N ARG A 182 3.51 -2.43 -12.11
CA ARG A 182 2.07 -2.12 -12.23
C ARG A 182 1.69 -0.94 -11.35
N ALA A 183 2.19 -0.88 -10.12
CA ALA A 183 1.97 0.23 -9.20
C ALA A 183 2.51 1.55 -9.76
N HIS A 184 3.73 1.54 -10.32
CA HIS A 184 4.32 2.72 -10.97
C HIS A 184 3.43 3.24 -12.09
N ARG A 185 3.06 2.37 -13.04
CA ARG A 185 2.16 2.75 -14.15
C ARG A 185 0.83 3.29 -13.64
N ARG A 186 0.28 2.69 -12.58
CA ARG A 186 -0.98 3.16 -11.98
C ARG A 186 -0.83 4.52 -11.30
N ARG A 187 0.30 4.78 -10.61
CA ARG A 187 0.60 6.09 -10.03
C ARG A 187 0.76 7.15 -11.11
N GLU A 188 1.46 6.86 -12.19
CA GLU A 188 1.58 7.77 -13.33
C GLU A 188 0.23 8.11 -13.93
N GLN A 189 -0.65 7.11 -14.09
CA GLN A 189 -2.02 7.33 -14.57
C GLN A 189 -2.83 8.20 -13.61
N ILE A 190 -2.80 7.90 -12.31
CA ILE A 190 -3.52 8.68 -11.29
C ILE A 190 -2.99 10.12 -11.24
N ASN A 191 -1.67 10.30 -11.28
CA ASN A 191 -1.05 11.63 -11.28
C ASN A 191 -1.42 12.42 -12.52
N LYS A 192 -1.35 11.82 -13.71
CA LYS A 192 -1.79 12.47 -14.97
C LYS A 192 -3.26 12.84 -14.92
N GLN A 193 -4.12 11.96 -14.40
CA GLN A 193 -5.55 12.25 -14.28
C GLN A 193 -5.82 13.38 -13.29
N SER A 194 -5.17 13.36 -12.13
CA SER A 194 -5.29 14.41 -11.12
C SER A 194 -4.77 15.76 -11.61
N GLN A 195 -3.66 15.78 -12.36
CA GLN A 195 -3.14 16.99 -13.00
C GLN A 195 -4.12 17.54 -14.04
N LYS A 196 -4.75 16.66 -14.84
CA LYS A 196 -5.78 17.07 -15.81
C LYS A 196 -6.98 17.71 -15.12
N GLU A 197 -7.51 17.07 -14.08
CA GLU A 197 -8.64 17.59 -13.30
C GLU A 197 -8.29 18.94 -12.66
N ALA A 198 -7.14 19.05 -12.00
CA ALA A 198 -6.68 20.31 -11.40
C ALA A 198 -6.48 21.41 -12.45
N SER A 199 -5.93 21.10 -13.63
CA SER A 199 -5.76 22.08 -14.72
C SER A 199 -7.10 22.57 -15.29
N ALA A 200 -8.11 21.69 -15.34
CA ALA A 200 -9.44 22.04 -15.80
C ALA A 200 -10.16 22.94 -14.78
N GLU A 201 -10.04 22.64 -13.48
CA GLU A 201 -10.56 23.48 -12.41
C GLU A 201 -9.91 24.87 -12.42
N LEU A 202 -8.57 24.95 -12.53
CA LEU A 202 -7.85 26.22 -12.65
C LEU A 202 -8.26 27.02 -13.88
N ALA A 203 -8.38 26.37 -15.04
CA ALA A 203 -8.84 27.02 -16.26
C ALA A 203 -10.25 27.60 -16.10
N GLN A 204 -11.15 26.89 -15.40
CA GLN A 204 -12.49 27.39 -15.09
C GLN A 204 -12.43 28.64 -14.20
N VAL A 205 -11.63 28.63 -13.13
CA VAL A 205 -11.48 29.79 -12.24
C VAL A 205 -10.95 31.00 -13.01
N ILE A 206 -9.88 30.83 -13.80
CA ILE A 206 -9.31 31.92 -14.62
C ILE A 206 -10.36 32.44 -15.62
N SER A 207 -11.14 31.55 -16.24
CA SER A 207 -12.20 31.95 -17.18
C SER A 207 -13.27 32.82 -16.52
N GLU A 208 -13.67 32.48 -15.28
CA GLU A 208 -14.66 33.26 -14.53
C GLU A 208 -14.12 34.63 -14.15
N ASP A 209 -12.85 34.70 -13.75
CA ASP A 209 -12.23 35.97 -13.38
C ASP A 209 -12.00 36.86 -14.60
N ILE A 210 -11.66 36.30 -15.77
CA ILE A 210 -11.52 37.07 -17.03
C ILE A 210 -12.85 37.74 -17.36
N VAL A 211 -13.95 36.98 -17.33
CA VAL A 211 -15.28 37.50 -17.66
C VAL A 211 -15.74 38.58 -16.66
N LYS A 212 -15.35 38.47 -15.38
CA LYS A 212 -15.71 39.46 -14.35
C LYS A 212 -14.92 40.76 -14.46
N ASN A 213 -13.63 40.70 -14.78
CA ASN A 213 -12.72 41.84 -14.59
C ASN A 213 -12.29 42.55 -15.88
N LEU A 214 -12.30 41.86 -17.04
CA LEU A 214 -11.82 42.42 -18.31
C LEU A 214 -12.94 42.91 -19.23
N SER A 215 -12.60 43.80 -20.17
CA SER A 215 -13.49 44.25 -21.25
C SER A 215 -13.79 43.13 -22.25
N GLN A 216 -14.91 43.23 -22.97
CA GLN A 216 -15.38 42.17 -23.89
C GLN A 216 -14.33 41.72 -24.91
N GLU A 217 -13.55 42.64 -25.48
CA GLU A 217 -12.55 42.30 -26.51
C GLU A 217 -11.32 41.59 -25.93
N LYS A 218 -10.77 42.06 -24.80
CA LYS A 218 -9.64 41.40 -24.13
C LYS A 218 -10.07 40.06 -23.51
N ALA A 219 -11.30 39.97 -23.01
CA ALA A 219 -11.87 38.74 -22.49
C ALA A 219 -11.96 37.66 -23.59
N LEU A 220 -12.44 38.01 -24.78
CA LEU A 220 -12.52 37.07 -25.91
C LEU A 220 -11.14 36.48 -26.26
N GLY A 221 -10.11 37.32 -26.37
CA GLY A 221 -8.75 36.86 -26.71
C GLY A 221 -8.16 35.89 -25.67
N LEU A 222 -8.29 36.17 -24.37
CA LEU A 222 -7.80 35.26 -23.33
C LEU A 222 -8.67 34.01 -23.18
N THR A 223 -9.98 34.10 -23.42
CA THR A 223 -10.86 32.91 -23.40
C THR A 223 -10.60 31.95 -24.56
N GLU A 224 -10.24 32.46 -25.75
CA GLU A 224 -9.82 31.61 -26.87
C GLU A 224 -8.50 30.87 -26.55
N GLN A 225 -7.55 31.55 -25.91
CA GLN A 225 -6.29 30.92 -25.46
C GLN A 225 -6.54 29.85 -24.39
N LEU A 226 -7.42 30.11 -23.42
CA LEU A 226 -7.83 29.12 -22.42
C LEU A 226 -8.48 27.89 -23.07
N GLU A 227 -9.27 28.09 -24.13
CA GLU A 227 -9.95 26.98 -24.77
C GLU A 227 -9.00 26.11 -25.60
N LEU A 228 -7.97 26.70 -26.19
CA LEU A 228 -6.86 25.96 -26.78
C LEU A 228 -6.10 25.14 -25.73
N VAL A 229 -5.90 25.69 -24.53
CA VAL A 229 -5.30 24.94 -23.41
C VAL A 229 -6.21 23.79 -23.00
N ARG A 230 -7.54 23.99 -22.91
CA ARG A 230 -8.51 22.95 -22.53
C ARG A 230 -8.62 21.80 -23.54
N ILE A 231 -8.33 22.07 -24.82
CA ILE A 231 -8.27 21.05 -25.86
C ILE A 231 -6.94 20.28 -25.77
N ASN A 232 -5.83 20.98 -25.51
CA ASN A 232 -4.48 20.41 -25.48
C ASN A 232 -4.09 19.76 -24.14
N THR A 233 -4.81 20.00 -23.04
CA THR A 233 -4.61 19.37 -21.72
C THR A 233 -4.65 17.84 -21.74
N ASN A 234 -5.22 17.25 -22.79
CA ASN A 234 -5.28 15.80 -22.90
C ASN A 234 -3.93 15.13 -23.19
N ASP A 235 -3.00 15.82 -23.85
CA ASP A 235 -1.76 15.23 -24.34
C ASP A 235 -0.56 15.54 -23.41
N GLU A 236 -0.45 16.76 -22.89
CA GLU A 236 0.69 17.20 -22.07
C GLU A 236 0.28 18.14 -20.90
N PRO A 237 -0.02 17.59 -19.71
CA PRO A 237 -0.53 18.39 -18.58
C PRO A 237 0.48 19.41 -18.03
N GLU A 238 1.79 19.12 -18.12
CA GLU A 238 2.85 20.03 -17.65
C GLU A 238 2.90 21.31 -18.49
N LYS A 239 2.83 21.20 -19.83
CA LYS A 239 2.80 22.36 -20.73
C LYS A 239 1.52 23.17 -20.57
N SER A 240 0.39 22.49 -20.33
CA SER A 240 -0.87 23.18 -20.03
C SER A 240 -0.77 24.03 -18.77
N GLN A 241 -0.06 23.58 -17.73
CA GLN A 241 0.11 24.37 -16.52
C GLN A 241 1.00 25.59 -16.73
N GLU A 242 2.06 25.48 -17.53
CA GLU A 242 2.89 26.64 -17.93
C GLU A 242 2.07 27.68 -18.68
N LEU A 243 1.25 27.25 -19.65
CA LEU A 243 0.36 28.13 -20.40
C LEU A 243 -0.70 28.79 -19.52
N LEU A 244 -1.30 28.06 -18.56
CA LEU A 244 -2.24 28.65 -17.60
C LEU A 244 -1.58 29.73 -16.74
N ASN A 245 -0.33 29.52 -16.31
CA ASN A 245 0.41 30.53 -15.56
C ASN A 245 0.70 31.77 -16.40
N GLU A 246 0.97 31.62 -17.69
CA GLU A 246 1.18 32.75 -18.61
C GLU A 246 -0.11 33.53 -18.84
N ILE A 247 -1.23 32.84 -19.08
CA ILE A 247 -2.56 33.48 -19.21
C ILE A 247 -2.92 34.22 -17.91
N SER A 248 -2.69 33.62 -16.74
CA SER A 248 -2.91 34.27 -15.44
C SER A 248 -2.09 35.56 -15.32
N LYS A 249 -0.81 35.55 -15.72
CA LYS A 249 0.02 36.76 -15.68
C LYS A 249 -0.48 37.83 -16.63
N GLN A 250 -0.85 37.48 -17.86
CA GLN A 250 -1.41 38.43 -18.83
C GLN A 250 -2.72 39.05 -18.33
N MET A 251 -3.52 38.24 -17.64
CA MET A 251 -4.74 38.68 -16.99
C MET A 251 -4.45 39.65 -15.85
N ASP A 252 -3.53 39.32 -14.95
CA ASP A 252 -3.14 40.19 -13.83
C ASP A 252 -2.64 41.54 -14.32
N THR A 253 -1.76 41.56 -15.34
CA THR A 253 -1.28 42.80 -15.95
C THR A 253 -2.42 43.61 -16.57
N ALA A 254 -3.36 42.97 -17.25
CA ALA A 254 -4.50 43.65 -17.86
C ALA A 254 -5.46 44.25 -16.80
N ILE A 255 -5.61 43.59 -15.64
CA ILE A 255 -6.39 44.13 -14.51
C ILE A 255 -5.68 45.35 -13.92
N GLU A 256 -4.36 45.26 -13.71
CA GLU A 256 -3.55 46.36 -13.16
C GLU A 256 -3.61 47.60 -14.06
N GLU A 257 -3.38 47.45 -15.37
CA GLU A 257 -3.48 48.54 -16.36
C GLU A 257 -4.85 49.23 -16.31
N GLU A 258 -5.93 48.46 -16.33
CA GLU A 258 -7.29 49.01 -16.31
C GLU A 258 -7.62 49.68 -14.96
N ALA A 259 -7.07 49.18 -13.85
CA ALA A 259 -7.19 49.83 -12.55
C ALA A 259 -6.46 51.19 -12.51
N VAL A 260 -5.23 51.25 -13.03
CA VAL A 260 -4.45 52.49 -13.16
C VAL A 260 -5.22 53.52 -13.99
N ARG A 261 -5.71 53.13 -15.16
CA ARG A 261 -6.55 54.00 -16.01
C ARG A 261 -7.78 54.52 -15.27
N ARG A 262 -8.50 53.67 -14.54
CA ARG A 262 -9.72 54.08 -13.81
C ARG A 262 -9.42 55.10 -12.73
N GLU A 263 -8.32 54.94 -12.00
CA GLU A 263 -7.88 55.94 -11.03
C GLU A 263 -7.48 57.26 -11.72
N MET A 264 -6.76 57.20 -12.83
CA MET A 264 -6.42 58.38 -13.64
C MET A 264 -7.67 59.13 -14.15
N VAL A 265 -8.65 58.41 -14.69
CA VAL A 265 -9.92 58.97 -15.15
C VAL A 265 -10.66 59.65 -14.00
N LYS A 266 -10.70 59.04 -12.80
CA LYS A 266 -11.31 59.64 -11.60
C LYS A 266 -10.59 60.92 -11.18
N ALA A 267 -9.26 60.91 -11.18
CA ALA A 267 -8.43 62.06 -10.84
C ALA A 267 -8.68 63.24 -11.80
N VAL A 268 -8.59 62.99 -13.11
CA VAL A 268 -8.84 64.00 -14.15
C VAL A 268 -10.27 64.55 -14.08
N TYR A 269 -11.26 63.67 -13.91
CA TYR A 269 -12.65 64.08 -13.80
C TYR A 269 -12.90 65.00 -12.60
N LYS A 270 -12.36 64.66 -11.41
CA LYS A 270 -12.51 65.49 -10.20
C LYS A 270 -11.74 66.81 -10.33
N SER A 271 -10.50 66.79 -10.81
CA SER A 271 -9.70 68.03 -10.96
C SER A 271 -10.35 69.02 -11.93
N LEU A 272 -10.96 68.55 -13.02
CA LEU A 272 -11.70 69.42 -13.95
C LEU A 272 -12.98 70.00 -13.33
N GLN A 273 -13.69 69.23 -12.51
CA GLN A 273 -14.85 69.73 -11.76
C GLN A 273 -14.45 70.80 -10.74
N GLU A 274 -13.38 70.58 -9.98
CA GLU A 274 -12.86 71.55 -9.01
C GLU A 274 -12.36 72.84 -9.65
N ALA A 275 -11.81 72.76 -10.87
CA ALA A 275 -11.43 73.92 -11.66
C ALA A 275 -12.64 74.69 -12.24
N GLY A 276 -13.86 74.16 -12.08
CA GLY A 276 -15.10 74.82 -12.49
C GLY A 276 -15.49 74.57 -13.94
N PHE A 277 -15.04 73.46 -14.55
CA PHE A 277 -15.54 73.01 -15.84
C PHE A 277 -16.79 72.14 -15.68
N HIS A 278 -17.70 72.21 -16.65
CA HIS A 278 -18.76 71.22 -16.81
C HIS A 278 -18.22 70.03 -17.59
N VAL A 279 -17.96 68.93 -16.88
CA VAL A 279 -17.34 67.71 -17.43
C VAL A 279 -18.42 66.78 -17.98
N GLN A 280 -18.27 66.36 -19.23
CA GLN A 280 -19.11 65.34 -19.85
C GLN A 280 -18.75 63.95 -19.32
N LYS A 281 -19.69 63.00 -19.40
CA LYS A 281 -19.41 61.61 -19.02
C LYS A 281 -18.26 61.05 -19.88
N PRO A 282 -17.25 60.39 -19.28
CA PRO A 282 -16.16 59.77 -20.01
C PRO A 282 -16.69 58.79 -21.07
N LYS A 283 -16.06 58.77 -22.25
CA LYS A 283 -16.40 57.86 -23.34
C LYS A 283 -15.18 57.05 -23.73
N LEU A 284 -15.35 55.73 -23.85
CA LEU A 284 -14.33 54.85 -24.39
C LEU A 284 -14.37 54.89 -25.92
N VAL A 285 -13.25 55.20 -26.57
CA VAL A 285 -13.11 55.24 -28.03
C VAL A 285 -11.81 54.54 -28.40
N LYS A 286 -11.89 53.40 -29.10
CA LYS A 286 -10.74 52.63 -29.61
C LYS A 286 -9.61 52.46 -28.58
N ASP A 287 -9.95 51.88 -27.43
CA ASP A 287 -9.06 51.64 -26.29
C ASP A 287 -8.58 52.85 -25.49
N GLU A 288 -9.03 54.06 -25.79
CA GLU A 288 -8.69 55.26 -25.01
C GLU A 288 -9.93 55.85 -24.34
N VAL A 289 -9.76 56.46 -23.17
CA VAL A 289 -10.84 57.16 -22.47
C VAL A 289 -10.76 58.65 -22.76
N LEU A 290 -11.77 59.16 -23.46
CA LEU A 290 -11.92 60.58 -23.75
C LEU A 290 -12.80 61.26 -22.69
N ILE A 291 -12.26 62.29 -22.05
CA ILE A 291 -12.96 63.19 -21.13
C ILE A 291 -13.02 64.56 -21.77
N ALA A 292 -14.24 65.01 -22.09
CA ALA A 292 -14.48 66.35 -22.61
C ALA A 292 -15.11 67.25 -21.54
N ALA A 293 -14.55 68.44 -21.35
CA ALA A 293 -15.04 69.41 -20.39
C ALA A 293 -15.17 70.80 -21.04
N SER A 294 -16.15 71.59 -20.60
CA SER A 294 -16.39 72.92 -21.16
C SER A 294 -16.89 73.91 -20.12
N ARG A 295 -16.60 75.19 -20.30
CA ARG A 295 -17.18 76.29 -19.50
C ARG A 295 -18.30 76.99 -20.29
N PRO A 296 -19.28 77.62 -19.62
CA PRO A 296 -20.29 78.47 -20.28
C PRO A 296 -19.70 79.60 -21.13
N ALA A 297 -18.46 80.02 -20.82
CA ALA A 297 -17.70 81.02 -21.57
C ALA A 297 -17.19 80.53 -22.94
N GLY A 298 -17.33 79.24 -23.25
CA GLY A 298 -16.92 78.64 -24.53
C GLY A 298 -15.60 77.87 -24.49
N ASN A 299 -14.78 78.03 -23.45
CA ASN A 299 -13.52 77.31 -23.27
C ASN A 299 -13.75 75.79 -23.17
N ARG A 300 -12.88 75.00 -23.79
CA ARG A 300 -12.98 73.53 -23.83
C ARG A 300 -11.67 72.88 -23.40
N ALA A 301 -11.76 71.76 -22.71
CA ALA A 301 -10.65 70.89 -22.37
C ALA A 301 -10.97 69.46 -22.80
N LEU A 302 -10.02 68.80 -23.45
CA LEU A 302 -10.11 67.41 -23.89
C LEU A 302 -8.93 66.67 -23.28
N PHE A 303 -9.22 65.57 -22.59
CA PHE A 303 -8.23 64.66 -22.04
C PHE A 303 -8.46 63.28 -22.66
N GLN A 304 -7.38 62.66 -23.12
CA GLN A 304 -7.32 61.32 -23.67
C GLN A 304 -6.40 60.51 -22.77
N ILE A 305 -6.87 59.38 -22.27
CA ILE A 305 -6.16 58.55 -21.28
C ILE A 305 -6.03 57.13 -21.83
N ASP A 306 -4.80 56.61 -21.83
CA ASP A 306 -4.44 55.32 -22.39
C ASP A 306 -4.50 54.18 -21.34
N LEU A 307 -4.11 52.96 -21.70
CA LEU A 307 -4.05 51.80 -20.78
C LEU A 307 -2.99 52.01 -19.68
N ASP A 308 -1.82 52.50 -20.07
CA ASP A 308 -0.67 52.68 -19.18
C ASP A 308 -0.80 53.90 -18.26
N GLY A 309 -1.95 54.57 -18.27
CA GLY A 309 -2.17 55.82 -17.52
C GLY A 309 -1.56 57.06 -18.17
N GLN A 310 -0.94 56.95 -19.34
CA GLN A 310 -0.50 58.13 -20.12
C GLN A 310 -1.69 58.99 -20.50
N CYS A 311 -1.52 60.31 -20.41
CA CYS A 311 -2.60 61.25 -20.65
C CYS A 311 -2.17 62.37 -21.61
N THR A 312 -2.89 62.48 -22.72
CA THR A 312 -2.76 63.59 -23.68
C THR A 312 -3.90 64.58 -23.45
N TYR A 313 -3.58 65.87 -23.35
CA TYR A 313 -4.60 66.91 -23.11
C TYR A 313 -4.54 68.04 -24.14
N LYS A 314 -5.70 68.66 -24.39
CA LYS A 314 -5.86 69.79 -25.30
C LYS A 314 -6.83 70.82 -24.73
N PHE A 315 -6.41 72.07 -24.63
CA PHE A 315 -7.25 73.20 -24.21
C PHE A 315 -7.55 74.10 -25.42
N ASP A 316 -8.82 74.22 -25.77
CA ASP A 316 -9.30 74.90 -26.98
C ASP A 316 -10.23 76.08 -26.63
N ASN A 317 -10.34 77.04 -27.57
CA ASN A 317 -11.25 78.19 -27.53
C ASN A 317 -10.98 79.20 -26.39
N TYR A 318 -9.70 79.39 -26.06
CA TYR A 318 -9.21 80.42 -25.15
C TYR A 318 -8.87 81.71 -25.91
N LYS A 319 -8.99 82.85 -25.23
CA LYS A 319 -8.55 84.17 -25.76
C LYS A 319 -7.27 84.59 -25.03
N GLY A 320 -6.16 84.72 -25.77
CA GLY A 320 -4.82 85.00 -25.23
C GLY A 320 -4.35 83.93 -24.21
N GLN A 321 -3.42 84.31 -23.33
CA GLN A 321 -2.81 83.43 -22.30
C GLN A 321 -3.75 82.94 -21.18
N THR A 322 -5.07 83.05 -21.33
CA THR A 322 -6.03 82.56 -20.32
C THR A 322 -6.02 81.02 -20.18
N CYS A 323 -5.55 80.30 -21.21
CA CYS A 323 -5.34 78.85 -21.16
C CYS A 323 -4.27 78.45 -20.15
N GLN A 324 -3.17 79.22 -20.04
CA GLN A 324 -2.07 78.90 -19.13
C GLN A 324 -2.49 78.94 -17.66
N LYS A 325 -3.43 79.83 -17.29
CA LYS A 325 -3.97 79.91 -15.92
C LYS A 325 -4.79 78.66 -15.55
N ASP A 326 -5.62 78.19 -16.46
CA ASP A 326 -6.41 76.96 -16.25
C ASP A 326 -5.49 75.72 -16.23
N ILE A 327 -4.46 75.68 -17.08
CA ILE A 327 -3.44 74.61 -17.08
C ILE A 327 -2.67 74.58 -15.75
N GLN A 328 -2.21 75.75 -15.26
CA GLN A 328 -1.53 75.88 -13.97
C GLN A 328 -2.43 75.59 -12.76
N GLN A 329 -3.76 75.62 -12.91
CA GLN A 329 -4.68 75.25 -11.85
C GLN A 329 -5.01 73.75 -11.85
N VAL A 330 -5.07 73.13 -13.02
CA VAL A 330 -5.49 71.72 -13.18
C VAL A 330 -4.32 70.75 -13.05
N LEU A 331 -3.17 71.02 -13.70
CA LEU A 331 -2.05 70.07 -13.74
C LEU A 331 -1.38 69.87 -12.37
N PRO A 332 -1.03 70.92 -11.59
CA PRO A 332 -0.39 70.71 -10.28
C PRO A 332 -1.29 69.96 -9.30
N LYS A 333 -2.61 70.17 -9.36
CA LYS A 333 -3.57 69.44 -8.53
C LYS A 333 -3.66 67.95 -8.87
N LEU A 334 -3.42 67.58 -10.13
CA LEU A 334 -3.35 66.18 -10.53
C LEU A 334 -2.12 65.50 -9.92
N THR A 335 -0.99 66.20 -9.88
CA THR A 335 0.25 65.71 -9.24
C THR A 335 0.15 65.71 -7.72
N ASP A 336 -0.30 66.80 -7.09
CA ASP A 336 -0.31 66.98 -5.64
C ASP A 336 -1.35 66.12 -4.90
N ILE A 337 -2.55 65.95 -5.47
CA ILE A 337 -3.69 65.29 -4.79
C ILE A 337 -3.77 63.81 -5.17
N TYR A 338 -3.40 63.47 -6.41
CA TYR A 338 -3.60 62.13 -6.97
C TYR A 338 -2.29 61.43 -7.35
N GLY A 339 -1.12 62.05 -7.09
CA GLY A 339 0.19 61.43 -7.31
C GLY A 339 0.50 61.15 -8.78
N VAL A 340 -0.14 61.88 -9.71
CA VAL A 340 0.07 61.72 -11.15
C VAL A 340 1.34 62.45 -11.55
N ASP A 341 2.41 61.69 -11.80
CA ASP A 341 3.67 62.22 -12.32
C ASP A 341 3.52 62.59 -13.81
N LEU A 342 3.33 63.89 -14.08
CA LEU A 342 3.36 64.47 -15.41
C LEU A 342 4.80 64.84 -15.80
N SER A 343 5.76 63.96 -15.52
CA SER A 343 7.21 64.24 -15.52
C SER A 343 7.77 64.62 -16.90
N ASP A 344 7.16 64.13 -17.98
CA ASP A 344 7.59 64.38 -19.37
C ASP A 344 6.52 65.13 -20.19
N ALA A 345 6.06 66.28 -19.70
CA ALA A 345 5.12 67.12 -20.44
C ALA A 345 5.75 67.69 -21.72
N HIS A 346 5.41 67.13 -22.89
CA HIS A 346 5.83 67.63 -24.19
C HIS A 346 4.71 68.43 -24.87
N VAL A 347 4.98 69.70 -25.20
CA VAL A 347 4.02 70.57 -25.89
C VAL A 347 4.11 70.31 -27.40
N LEU A 348 3.14 69.57 -27.94
CA LEU A 348 3.08 69.22 -29.37
C LEU A 348 2.83 70.43 -30.28
N TRP A 349 2.08 71.43 -29.80
CA TRP A 349 1.81 72.68 -30.50
C TRP A 349 1.30 73.73 -29.52
N SER A 350 1.86 74.94 -29.58
CA SER A 350 1.39 76.12 -28.84
C SER A 350 1.02 77.21 -29.85
N ASN A 351 0.01 78.02 -29.55
CA ASN A 351 -0.41 79.10 -30.43
C ASN A 351 0.68 80.18 -30.48
N PRO A 352 1.28 80.49 -31.66
CA PRO A 352 2.38 81.44 -31.77
C PRO A 352 1.99 82.89 -31.41
N ASP A 353 0.69 83.23 -31.38
CA ASP A 353 0.20 84.54 -30.93
C ASP A 353 0.30 84.76 -29.40
N ASP A 354 0.58 83.71 -28.61
CA ASP A 354 0.59 83.79 -27.14
C ASP A 354 1.94 84.22 -26.54
N GLU A 355 3.01 84.41 -27.33
CA GLU A 355 4.33 84.84 -26.83
C GLU A 355 4.52 86.37 -26.77
N ASP A 356 3.84 87.15 -27.62
CA ASP A 356 4.05 88.61 -27.72
C ASP A 356 2.78 89.41 -27.40
N ALA A 357 2.80 90.15 -26.29
CA ALA A 357 1.68 90.97 -25.79
C ALA A 357 1.32 92.20 -26.66
N GLU A 358 2.00 92.44 -27.79
CA GLU A 358 1.86 93.66 -28.60
C GLU A 358 1.38 93.46 -30.06
N MET A 359 1.05 92.24 -30.51
CA MET A 359 0.52 92.08 -31.86
C MET A 359 -0.97 92.48 -31.96
N LYS A 360 -1.26 93.39 -32.91
CA LYS A 360 -2.64 93.83 -33.22
C LYS A 360 -3.44 92.69 -33.87
N PRO A 361 -4.73 92.52 -33.52
CA PRO A 361 -5.56 91.51 -34.14
C PRO A 361 -5.73 91.79 -35.65
N ILE A 362 -5.58 90.76 -36.46
CA ILE A 362 -5.91 90.82 -37.89
C ILE A 362 -7.44 90.92 -38.00
N PRO A 363 -8.01 91.91 -38.70
CA PRO A 363 -9.46 92.05 -38.81
C PRO A 363 -10.08 90.89 -39.58
N SER A 364 -11.14 90.30 -39.01
CA SER A 364 -11.95 89.26 -39.63
C SER A 364 -12.56 89.77 -40.95
N GLN A 365 -12.51 88.95 -42.01
CA GLN A 365 -12.99 89.28 -43.36
C GLN A 365 -14.52 89.44 -43.50
N THR A 366 -15.26 89.73 -42.44
CA THR A 366 -16.73 89.83 -42.48
C THR A 366 -17.27 91.27 -42.55
N GLN A 367 -16.41 92.27 -42.84
CA GLN A 367 -16.82 93.67 -43.09
C GLN A 367 -16.34 94.20 -44.45
N ARG A 368 -16.48 93.40 -45.51
CA ARG A 368 -16.40 93.88 -46.90
C ARG A 368 -17.60 93.41 -47.74
N MET A 369 -18.81 93.62 -47.24
CA MET A 369 -20.00 93.72 -48.10
C MET A 369 -20.96 94.71 -47.46
N ASN A 370 -20.83 95.98 -47.84
CA ASN A 370 -21.90 96.98 -47.91
C ASN A 370 -21.27 98.31 -48.36
N LYS A 371 -21.07 98.43 -49.67
CA LYS A 371 -21.20 99.67 -50.43
C LYS A 371 -21.49 99.34 -51.88
#